data_AF-A0A060YR74-F1
#
_entry.id   AF-A0A060YR74-F1
#
_cell.length_a   1.000
_cell.length_b   1.000
_cell.length_c   1.000
_cell.angle_alpha   90.00
_cell.angle_beta   90.00
_cell.angle_gamma   90.00
#
_symmetry.space_group_name_H-M   'P 1'
#
loop_
_entity.id
_entity.type
_entity.pdbx_description
1 polymer ?
#
loop_
_entity_poly.entity_id
_entity_poly.type
_entity_poly.pdbx_seq_one_letter_code
_entity_poly.pdbx_strand_id
1 'polypeptide(L)'
;MTVHGREKTPGPLRLSVPLEAGRGAGRYAVLLVLCALCYSNSLHGEFVHDDVWAISNNPDVRPGSSLQNIFTNDFWGKRMADNTSHKSYRPLCILTFK
;
A
#
# COMPACT_ATOMS: atom_id res chain seq x y z
N MET A 1 -52.64 -17.12 -43.89
CA MET A 1 -51.65 -16.28 -43.16
C MET A 1 -51.46 -16.89 -41.78
N THR A 2 -50.37 -17.61 -41.56
CA THR A 2 -49.87 -17.91 -40.21
C THR A 2 -48.35 -18.06 -40.30
N VAL A 3 -47.65 -17.06 -39.76
CA VAL A 3 -46.19 -16.97 -39.72
C VAL A 3 -45.73 -17.74 -38.48
N HIS A 4 -45.05 -18.88 -38.65
CA HIS A 4 -44.41 -19.58 -37.54
C HIS A 4 -43.04 -18.95 -37.28
N GLY A 5 -42.94 -18.17 -36.19
CA GLY A 5 -41.71 -17.53 -35.75
C GLY A 5 -40.64 -18.55 -35.40
N ARG A 6 -39.48 -18.45 -36.05
CA ARG A 6 -38.29 -19.24 -35.75
C ARG A 6 -37.61 -18.66 -34.50
N GLU A 7 -37.67 -19.39 -33.40
CA GLU A 7 -36.99 -19.06 -32.16
C GLU A 7 -35.46 -19.08 -32.38
N LYS A 8 -34.78 -17.97 -32.10
CA LYS A 8 -33.31 -17.90 -32.11
C LYS A 8 -32.80 -18.29 -30.74
N THR A 9 -32.26 -19.50 -30.62
CA THR A 9 -31.50 -19.93 -29.44
C THR A 9 -30.25 -19.06 -29.27
N PRO A 10 -29.99 -18.43 -28.12
CA PRO A 10 -28.75 -17.70 -27.90
C PRO A 10 -27.59 -18.69 -27.83
N GLY A 11 -26.60 -18.54 -28.71
CA GLY A 11 -25.34 -19.30 -28.60
C GLY A 11 -24.62 -18.96 -27.29
N PRO A 12 -23.80 -19.88 -26.75
CA PRO A 12 -23.07 -19.64 -25.51
C PRO A 12 -22.15 -18.42 -25.68
N LEU A 13 -22.28 -17.45 -24.77
CA LEU A 13 -21.41 -16.28 -24.69
C LEU A 13 -19.98 -16.75 -24.39
N ARG A 14 -19.14 -16.87 -25.43
CA ARG A 14 -17.69 -17.01 -25.26
C ARG A 14 -17.16 -15.72 -24.66
N LEU A 15 -16.86 -15.77 -23.35
CA LEU A 15 -16.08 -14.74 -22.67
C LEU A 15 -14.66 -14.75 -23.27
N SER A 16 -14.51 -14.04 -24.38
CA SER A 16 -13.24 -13.86 -25.06
C SER A 16 -12.51 -12.75 -24.32
N VAL A 17 -11.86 -13.09 -23.21
CA VAL A 17 -10.93 -12.16 -22.56
C VAL A 17 -9.88 -11.81 -23.61
N PRO A 18 -9.69 -10.52 -23.98
CA PRO A 18 -8.75 -10.16 -25.03
C PRO A 18 -7.36 -10.64 -24.63
N LEU A 19 -6.75 -11.49 -25.46
CA LEU A 19 -5.41 -12.05 -25.26
C LEU A 19 -4.36 -10.97 -24.99
N GLU A 20 -4.59 -9.75 -25.50
CA GLU A 20 -3.75 -8.57 -25.30
C GLU A 20 -3.81 -8.00 -23.86
N ALA A 21 -4.95 -8.12 -23.17
CA ALA A 21 -5.05 -7.80 -21.74
C ALA A 21 -4.27 -8.81 -20.88
N GLY A 22 -4.20 -10.07 -21.31
CA GLY A 22 -3.40 -11.12 -20.67
C GLY A 22 -1.90 -10.91 -20.77
N ARG A 23 -1.40 -10.31 -21.86
CA ARG A 23 0.03 -9.99 -22.06
C ARG A 23 0.50 -8.85 -21.16
N GLY A 24 -0.32 -7.80 -21.00
CA GLY A 24 -0.05 -6.70 -20.07
C GLY A 24 -0.05 -7.19 -18.61
N ALA A 25 -1.09 -7.93 -18.23
CA ALA A 25 -1.20 -8.53 -16.90
C ALA A 25 -0.04 -9.48 -16.59
N GLY A 26 0.39 -10.30 -17.56
CA GLY A 26 1.55 -11.19 -17.41
C GLY A 26 2.85 -10.46 -17.13
N ARG A 27 3.09 -9.31 -17.79
CA ARG A 27 4.28 -8.47 -17.52
C ARG A 27 4.27 -7.91 -16.11
N TYR A 28 3.13 -7.37 -15.65
CA TYR A 28 3.00 -6.87 -14.29
C TYR A 28 3.13 -7.99 -13.25
N ALA A 29 2.61 -9.18 -13.52
CA ALA A 29 2.79 -10.34 -12.66
C ALA A 29 4.26 -10.75 -12.55
N VAL A 30 5.00 -10.80 -13.67
CA VAL A 30 6.44 -11.07 -13.66
C VAL A 30 7.19 -10.01 -12.85
N LEU A 31 6.90 -8.72 -13.04
CA LEU A 31 7.50 -7.64 -12.25
C LEU A 31 7.21 -7.80 -10.76
N LEU A 32 5.97 -8.09 -10.39
CA LEU A 32 5.58 -8.32 -8.99
C LEU A 32 6.35 -9.47 -8.38
N VAL A 33 6.46 -10.61 -9.08
CA VAL A 33 7.22 -11.78 -8.61
C VAL A 33 8.70 -11.45 -8.46
N LEU A 34 9.32 -10.78 -9.43
CA LEU A 34 10.73 -10.39 -9.35
C LEU A 34 10.98 -9.45 -8.17
N CYS A 35 10.14 -8.43 -7.97
CA CYS A 35 10.23 -7.55 -6.81
C CYS A 35 10.08 -8.34 -5.49
N ALA A 36 9.08 -9.21 -5.39
CA ALA A 36 8.85 -10.01 -4.19
C ALA A 36 10.06 -10.90 -3.86
N LEU A 37 10.65 -11.57 -4.87
CA LEU A 37 11.85 -12.40 -4.67
C LEU A 37 13.05 -11.55 -4.25
N CYS A 38 13.31 -10.42 -4.92
CA CYS A 38 14.44 -9.53 -4.63
C CYS A 38 14.37 -8.91 -3.22
N TYR A 39 13.17 -8.64 -2.69
CA TYR A 39 12.99 -8.04 -1.37
C TYR A 39 12.58 -9.04 -0.29
N SER A 40 12.38 -10.32 -0.62
CA SER A 40 11.96 -11.35 0.34
C SER A 40 12.96 -11.53 1.49
N ASN A 41 14.26 -11.39 1.20
CA ASN A 41 15.33 -11.45 2.19
C ASN A 41 15.30 -10.27 3.18
N SER A 42 14.65 -9.16 2.84
CA SER A 42 14.52 -7.99 3.71
C SER A 42 13.38 -8.11 4.73
N LEU A 43 12.50 -9.11 4.61
CA LEU A 43 11.36 -9.29 5.53
C LEU A 43 11.77 -9.64 6.96
N HIS A 44 12.99 -10.16 7.13
CA HIS A 44 13.57 -10.52 8.43
C HIS A 44 14.74 -9.60 8.80
N GLY A 45 14.82 -8.42 8.19
CA GLY A 45 15.81 -7.41 8.54
C GLY A 45 15.51 -6.76 9.89
N GLU A 46 16.56 -6.33 10.57
CA GLU A 46 16.47 -5.49 11.77
C GLU A 46 16.18 -4.03 11.38
N PHE A 47 15.78 -3.23 12.37
CA PHE A 47 15.57 -1.80 12.18
C PHE A 47 16.86 -1.09 11.73
N VAL A 48 16.76 -0.35 10.63
CA VAL A 48 17.83 0.55 10.19
C VAL A 48 17.66 1.93 10.83
N HIS A 49 18.63 2.82 10.58
CA HIS A 49 18.75 4.12 11.26
C HIS A 49 17.43 4.88 11.43
N ASP A 50 16.67 5.05 10.34
CA ASP A 50 15.43 5.82 10.38
C ASP A 50 14.28 5.06 11.08
N ASP A 51 14.23 3.74 10.96
CA ASP A 51 13.22 2.93 11.65
C ASP A 51 13.36 3.05 13.17
N VAL A 52 14.61 3.05 13.66
CA VAL A 52 14.90 3.19 15.10
C VAL A 52 14.34 4.51 15.64
N TRP A 53 14.48 5.61 14.90
CA TRP A 53 13.98 6.91 15.33
C TRP A 53 12.47 7.07 15.12
N ALA A 54 11.92 6.60 14.01
CA ALA A 54 10.50 6.77 13.67
C ALA A 54 9.58 5.81 14.44
N ILE A 55 10.07 4.62 14.81
CA ILE A 55 9.27 3.54 15.42
C ILE A 55 9.69 3.33 16.88
N SER A 56 10.92 2.90 17.12
CA SER A 56 11.37 2.47 18.46
C SER A 56 11.49 3.64 19.44
N ASN A 57 12.05 4.76 19.00
CA ASN A 57 12.33 5.90 19.87
C ASN A 57 11.26 6.99 19.82
N ASN A 58 10.32 6.90 18.88
CA ASN A 58 9.30 7.92 18.69
C ASN A 58 8.28 7.91 19.86
N PRO A 59 8.17 8.97 20.66
CA PRO A 59 7.19 9.05 21.74
C PRO A 59 5.73 8.96 21.27
N ASP A 60 5.43 9.33 20.03
CA ASP A 60 4.07 9.34 19.50
C ASP A 60 3.56 7.93 19.17
N VAL A 61 4.47 6.99 18.93
CA VAL A 61 4.17 5.57 18.66
C VAL A 61 3.89 4.79 19.96
N ARG A 62 4.39 5.25 21.11
CA ARG A 62 4.26 4.51 22.38
C ARG A 62 2.79 4.27 22.78
N PRO A 63 2.48 3.13 23.42
CA PRO A 63 1.17 2.91 24.03
C PRO A 63 0.84 4.03 25.02
N GLY A 64 -0.39 4.55 24.96
CA GLY A 64 -0.88 5.59 25.88
C GLY A 64 -0.51 7.04 25.53
N SER A 65 0.34 7.30 24.53
CA SER A 65 0.54 8.68 24.04
C SER A 65 -0.64 9.14 23.19
N SER A 66 -0.98 10.43 23.29
CA SER A 66 -2.15 11.02 22.61
C SER A 66 -1.99 11.01 21.08
N LEU A 67 -3.06 10.64 20.37
CA LEU A 67 -3.12 10.75 18.90
C LEU A 67 -2.96 12.19 18.42
N GLN A 68 -3.34 13.18 19.24
CA GLN A 68 -3.15 14.59 18.89
C GLN A 68 -1.68 14.93 18.68
N ASN A 69 -0.77 14.31 19.43
CA ASN A 69 0.66 14.57 19.32
C ASN A 69 1.17 14.30 17.90
N ILE A 70 0.71 13.21 17.27
CA ILE A 70 1.06 12.81 15.90
C ILE A 70 0.77 13.94 14.88
N PHE A 71 -0.27 14.74 15.11
CA PHE A 71 -0.65 15.86 14.23
C PHE A 71 0.04 17.18 14.57
N THR A 72 0.79 17.23 15.68
CA THR A 72 1.49 18.45 16.15
C THR A 72 3.01 18.31 16.20
N ASN A 73 3.51 17.10 16.04
CA ASN A 73 4.92 16.75 16.04
C ASN A 73 5.42 16.44 14.61
N ASP A 74 6.75 16.44 14.45
CA ASP A 74 7.43 15.96 13.26
C ASP A 74 7.43 14.42 13.22
N PHE A 75 7.94 13.90 12.11
CA PHE A 75 8.09 12.48 11.85
C PHE A 75 8.88 11.72 12.94
N TRP A 76 9.72 12.40 13.72
CA TRP A 76 10.57 11.79 14.74
C TRP A 76 9.99 11.97 16.16
N GLY A 77 8.77 12.52 16.27
CA GLY A 77 8.06 12.72 17.53
C GLY A 77 8.43 14.01 18.27
N LYS A 78 9.00 14.99 17.57
CA LYS A 78 9.37 16.28 18.14
C LYS A 78 8.39 17.38 17.75
N ARG A 79 8.04 18.27 18.68
CA ARG A 79 7.07 19.34 18.40
C ARG A 79 7.42 20.17 17.17
N MET A 80 6.46 20.40 16.29
CA MET A 80 6.68 21.16 15.06
C MET A 80 7.10 22.60 15.27
N ALA A 81 6.75 23.19 16.40
CA ALA A 81 7.17 24.54 16.75
C ALA A 81 8.65 24.63 17.17
N ASP A 82 9.30 23.52 17.54
CA ASP A 82 10.68 23.52 18.02
C ASP A 82 11.67 23.78 16.87
N ASN A 83 12.62 24.69 17.08
CA ASN A 83 13.69 25.02 16.13
C ASN A 83 14.58 23.82 15.79
N THR A 84 14.63 22.84 16.67
CA THR A 84 15.43 21.63 16.52
C THR A 84 14.63 20.43 15.99
N SER A 85 13.38 20.66 15.55
CA SER A 85 12.61 19.66 14.80
C SER A 85 13.04 19.66 13.34
N HIS A 86 12.96 18.50 12.68
CA HIS A 86 13.34 18.37 11.26
C HIS A 86 12.26 18.89 10.29
N LYS A 87 11.12 19.38 10.79
CA LYS A 87 10.02 19.96 9.98
C LYS A 87 9.38 18.96 8.99
N SER A 88 9.68 17.66 9.13
CA SER A 88 9.10 16.59 8.33
C SER A 88 7.72 16.20 8.86
N TYR A 89 6.65 16.63 8.19
CA TYR A 89 5.27 16.33 8.59
C TYR A 89 4.73 15.09 7.84
N ARG A 90 4.56 13.96 8.56
CA ARG A 90 4.09 12.67 8.00
C ARG A 90 3.16 11.92 8.98
N PRO A 91 2.08 12.53 9.45
CA PRO A 91 1.22 11.97 10.51
C PRO A 91 0.62 10.61 10.13
N LEU A 92 0.23 10.43 8.87
CA LEU A 92 -0.36 9.18 8.40
C LEU A 92 0.63 8.00 8.46
N CYS A 93 1.92 8.25 8.26
CA CYS A 93 2.94 7.22 8.38
C CYS A 93 3.16 6.83 9.86
N ILE A 94 3.14 7.78 10.78
CA ILE A 94 3.28 7.48 12.21
C ILE A 94 2.07 6.73 12.74
N LEU A 95 0.87 7.02 12.22
CA LEU A 95 -0.34 6.26 12.55
C LEU A 95 -0.25 4.78 12.17
N THR A 96 0.53 4.39 11.16
CA THR A 96 0.67 2.95 10.82
C THR A 96 1.49 2.15 11.83
N PHE A 97 2.23 2.82 12.71
CA PHE A 97 3.02 2.18 13.76
C PHE A 97 2.33 2.18 15.13
N LYS A 98 1.22 2.92 15.27
CA LYS A 98 0.42 3.07 16.49
C LYS A 98 -0.54 1.90 16.68
#